data_AF-A0A8J8BDG9-F1
#
_entry.id   AF-A0A8J8BDG9-F1
#
_cell.length_a   1.000
_cell.length_b   1.000
_cell.length_c   1.000
_cell.angle_alpha   90.00
_cell.angle_beta   90.00
_cell.angle_gamma   90.00
#
_symmetry.space_group_name_H-M   'P 1'
#
loop_
_entity.id
_entity.type
_entity.pdbx_description
1 polymer ?
#
loop_
_entity_poly.entity_id
_entity_poly.type
_entity_poly.pdbx_seq_one_letter_code
_entity_poly.pdbx_strand_id
1 'polypeptide(L)'
;MGRITGRERERNEAALRAAMDRLLSGAIPPGGGCDLKTLAAEAGVTRTGFYPKGERPGPYQHLAEEFERRRAAMTEAGQIPDPRDAQISRLKRQNAALRERLAERDTQAAQHEAFKRRAISQLAAQHEEIQRLRSTSLETGNVRSLRSGRQR
;
A
#
# COMPACT_ATOMS: atom_id res chain seq x y z
N MET A 1 -37.39 -20.00 -13.40
CA MET A 1 -37.38 -18.54 -13.19
C MET A 1 -38.64 -17.98 -13.81
N GLY A 2 -39.63 -17.63 -12.98
CA GLY A 2 -40.94 -17.14 -13.43
C GLY A 2 -40.81 -15.87 -14.28
N ARG A 3 -41.73 -15.70 -15.24
CA ARG A 3 -41.83 -14.47 -16.02
C ARG A 3 -42.13 -13.31 -15.06
N ILE A 4 -41.20 -12.37 -14.93
CA ILE A 4 -41.43 -11.10 -14.25
C ILE A 4 -42.58 -10.39 -15.00
N THR A 5 -43.63 -10.02 -14.28
CA THR A 5 -44.75 -9.26 -14.87
C THR A 5 -44.28 -7.85 -15.23
N GLY A 6 -44.94 -7.19 -16.20
CA GLY A 6 -44.56 -5.83 -16.60
C GLY A 6 -44.51 -4.84 -15.42
N ARG A 7 -45.48 -4.97 -14.49
CA ARG A 7 -45.55 -4.18 -13.26
C ARG A 7 -44.40 -4.45 -12.28
N GLU A 8 -43.98 -5.70 -12.14
CA GLU A 8 -42.80 -6.04 -11.32
C GLU A 8 -41.51 -5.50 -11.95
N ARG A 9 -41.40 -5.54 -13.28
CA ARG A 9 -40.26 -4.97 -13.99
C ARG A 9 -40.16 -3.46 -13.77
N GLU A 10 -41.25 -2.72 -13.97
CA GLU A 10 -41.29 -1.27 -13.74
C GLU A 10 -40.92 -0.91 -12.30
N ARG A 11 -41.45 -1.65 -11.32
CA ARG A 11 -41.10 -1.46 -9.90
C ARG A 11 -39.62 -1.69 -9.63
N ASN A 12 -39.05 -2.74 -10.20
CA ASN A 12 -37.64 -3.07 -10.05
C ASN A 12 -36.74 -2.03 -10.74
N GLU A 13 -37.12 -1.53 -11.92
CA GLU A 13 -36.39 -0.47 -12.60
C GLU A 13 -36.43 0.85 -11.81
N ALA A 14 -37.58 1.20 -11.20
CA ALA A 14 -37.69 2.36 -10.32
C ALA A 14 -36.79 2.21 -9.08
N ALA A 15 -36.79 1.02 -8.45
CA ALA A 15 -35.92 0.72 -7.32
C ALA A 15 -34.43 0.79 -7.69
N LEU A 16 -34.06 0.28 -8.88
CA LEU A 16 -32.71 0.35 -9.42
C LEU A 16 -32.26 1.79 -9.66
N ARG A 17 -33.09 2.64 -10.27
CA ARG A 17 -32.76 4.07 -10.47
C ARG A 17 -32.57 4.80 -9.14
N ALA A 18 -33.47 4.58 -8.18
CA ALA A 18 -33.35 5.16 -6.84
C ALA A 18 -32.10 4.68 -6.08
N ALA A 19 -31.75 3.39 -6.21
CA ALA A 19 -30.50 2.86 -5.65
C ALA A 19 -29.26 3.44 -6.35
N MET A 20 -29.30 3.58 -7.67
CA MET A 20 -28.24 4.21 -8.46
C MET A 20 -27.96 5.64 -7.99
N ASP A 21 -28.98 6.48 -7.83
CA ASP A 21 -28.79 7.86 -7.39
C ASP A 21 -28.24 7.94 -5.95
N ARG A 22 -28.67 7.05 -5.05
CA ARG A 22 -28.11 6.93 -3.69
C ARG A 22 -26.63 6.52 -3.71
N LEU A 23 -26.26 5.52 -4.52
CA LEU A 23 -24.87 5.07 -4.60
C LEU A 23 -23.96 6.12 -5.23
N LEU A 24 -24.40 6.77 -6.31
CA LEU A 24 -23.63 7.81 -7.00
C LEU A 24 -23.46 9.08 -6.17
N SER A 25 -24.40 9.39 -5.26
CA SER A 25 -24.25 10.48 -4.28
C SER A 25 -23.36 10.12 -3.09
N GLY A 26 -22.84 8.89 -3.02
CA GLY A 26 -21.94 8.43 -1.96
C GLY A 26 -22.66 7.89 -0.72
N ALA A 27 -23.99 7.74 -0.74
CA ALA A 27 -24.76 7.06 0.30
C ALA A 27 -24.59 5.53 0.17
N ILE A 28 -23.35 5.05 0.37
CA ILE A 28 -22.97 3.65 0.25
C ILE A 28 -23.38 2.88 1.52
N PRO A 29 -24.13 1.77 1.41
CA PRO A 29 -24.50 0.96 2.56
C PRO A 29 -23.25 0.30 3.19
N PRO A 30 -23.29 0.00 4.51
CA PRO A 30 -22.15 -0.60 5.21
C PRO A 30 -21.77 -1.95 4.59
N GLY A 31 -20.48 -2.14 4.30
CA GLY A 31 -19.95 -3.35 3.64
C GLY A 31 -20.24 -3.43 2.13
N GLY A 32 -20.96 -2.47 1.56
CA GLY A 32 -21.20 -2.33 0.12
C GLY A 32 -20.23 -1.38 -0.57
N GLY A 33 -20.42 -1.19 -1.87
CA GLY A 33 -19.66 -0.27 -2.71
C GLY A 33 -20.51 0.46 -3.73
N CYS A 34 -19.89 1.41 -4.44
CA CYS A 34 -20.51 2.00 -5.62
C CYS A 34 -20.41 1.05 -6.83
N ASP A 35 -20.89 -0.20 -6.70
CA ASP A 35 -20.75 -1.26 -7.70
C ASP A 35 -22.10 -1.93 -8.04
N LEU A 36 -22.12 -2.70 -9.15
CA LEU A 36 -23.32 -3.39 -9.61
C LEU A 36 -23.83 -4.46 -8.62
N LYS A 37 -22.96 -5.01 -7.77
CA LYS A 37 -23.38 -6.01 -6.78
C LYS A 37 -24.21 -5.34 -5.69
N THR A 38 -23.75 -4.22 -5.17
CA THR A 38 -24.49 -3.42 -4.19
C THR A 38 -25.74 -2.81 -4.81
N LEU A 39 -25.69 -2.36 -6.08
CA LEU A 39 -26.87 -1.88 -6.79
C LEU A 39 -27.99 -2.94 -6.87
N ALA A 40 -27.64 -4.18 -7.23
CA ALA A 40 -28.61 -5.28 -7.25
C ALA A 40 -29.19 -5.57 -5.86
N ALA A 41 -28.33 -5.63 -4.84
CA ALA A 41 -28.73 -5.91 -3.47
C ALA A 41 -29.69 -4.84 -2.93
N GLU A 42 -29.37 -3.56 -3.11
CA GLU A 42 -30.20 -2.42 -2.68
C GLU A 42 -31.54 -2.34 -3.41
N ALA A 43 -31.58 -2.74 -4.68
CA ALA A 43 -32.82 -2.76 -5.46
C ALA A 43 -33.63 -4.07 -5.31
N GLY A 44 -33.14 -5.04 -4.54
CA GLY A 44 -33.81 -6.34 -4.34
C GLY A 44 -33.88 -7.20 -5.60
N VAL A 45 -33.00 -6.99 -6.58
CA VAL A 45 -32.95 -7.76 -7.84
C VAL A 45 -31.77 -8.71 -7.90
N THR A 46 -31.88 -9.77 -8.69
CA THR A 46 -30.73 -10.67 -8.91
C THR A 46 -29.68 -9.99 -9.79
N ARG A 47 -28.41 -10.05 -9.40
CA ARG A 47 -27.28 -9.51 -10.17
C ARG A 47 -27.22 -10.05 -11.61
N THR A 48 -27.70 -11.27 -11.82
CA THR A 48 -27.81 -11.88 -13.16
C THR A 48 -28.72 -11.11 -14.11
N GLY A 49 -29.62 -10.26 -13.61
CA GLY A 49 -30.49 -9.42 -14.42
C GLY A 49 -29.76 -8.32 -15.20
N PHE A 50 -28.52 -7.99 -14.80
CA PHE A 50 -27.66 -7.03 -15.50
C PHE A 50 -26.89 -7.64 -16.66
N TYR A 51 -26.77 -8.96 -16.72
CA TYR A 51 -25.94 -9.64 -17.71
C TYR A 51 -26.78 -10.29 -18.80
N PRO A 52 -26.25 -10.38 -20.04
CA PRO A 52 -26.92 -11.11 -21.10
C PRO A 52 -27.05 -12.59 -20.76
N LYS A 53 -28.11 -13.21 -21.27
CA LYS A 53 -28.35 -14.65 -21.16
C LYS A 53 -28.41 -15.25 -22.56
N GLY A 54 -27.24 -15.68 -23.05
CA GLY A 54 -27.06 -16.03 -24.46
C GLY A 54 -27.12 -14.79 -25.34
N GLU A 55 -27.87 -14.83 -26.43
CA GLU A 55 -28.05 -13.71 -27.37
C GLU A 55 -29.03 -12.64 -26.86
N ARG A 56 -29.73 -12.89 -25.75
CA ARG A 56 -30.73 -11.96 -25.21
C ARG A 56 -30.12 -11.07 -24.14
N PRO A 57 -30.31 -9.74 -24.22
CA PRO A 57 -29.85 -8.83 -23.18
C PRO A 57 -30.57 -9.11 -21.86
N GLY A 58 -29.89 -8.83 -20.75
CA GLY A 58 -30.48 -8.94 -19.42
C GLY A 58 -31.64 -7.95 -19.24
N PRO A 59 -32.66 -8.25 -18.42
CA PRO A 59 -33.81 -7.38 -18.21
C PRO A 59 -33.43 -5.97 -17.74
N TYR A 60 -32.32 -5.82 -17.03
CA TYR A 60 -31.82 -4.56 -16.48
C TYR A 60 -30.43 -4.19 -17.00
N GLN A 61 -29.97 -4.81 -18.10
CA GLN A 61 -28.64 -4.57 -18.64
C GLN A 61 -28.39 -3.09 -18.96
N HIS A 62 -29.38 -2.43 -19.58
CA HIS A 62 -29.30 -1.00 -19.89
C HIS A 62 -29.10 -0.11 -18.65
N LEU A 63 -29.64 -0.48 -17.50
CA LEU A 63 -29.45 0.25 -16.23
C LEU A 63 -28.06 0.01 -15.65
N ALA A 64 -27.49 -1.18 -15.85
CA ALA A 64 -26.11 -1.45 -15.47
C ALA A 64 -25.13 -0.60 -16.30
N GLU A 65 -25.33 -0.56 -17.62
CA GLU A 65 -24.54 0.28 -18.53
C GLU A 65 -24.68 1.77 -18.20
N GLU A 66 -25.89 2.22 -17.87
CA GLU A 66 -26.12 3.59 -17.42
C GLU A 66 -25.37 3.90 -16.12
N PHE A 67 -25.46 3.02 -15.12
CA PHE A 67 -24.77 3.17 -13.85
C PHE A 67 -23.25 3.27 -14.04
N GLU A 68 -22.67 2.39 -14.85
CA GLU A 68 -21.24 2.38 -15.15
C GLU A 68 -20.82 3.64 -15.89
N ARG A 69 -21.57 4.10 -16.90
CA ARG A 69 -21.29 5.38 -17.58
C ARG A 69 -21.32 6.56 -16.63
N ARG A 70 -22.35 6.66 -15.76
CA ARG A 70 -22.46 7.77 -14.80
C ARG A 70 -21.32 7.74 -13.78
N ARG A 71 -20.97 6.55 -13.28
CA ARG A 71 -19.83 6.36 -12.36
C ARG A 71 -18.50 6.74 -13.02
N ALA A 72 -18.30 6.36 -14.29
CA ALA A 72 -17.11 6.73 -15.05
C ALA A 72 -17.02 8.25 -15.24
N ALA A 73 -18.10 8.91 -15.65
CA ALA A 73 -18.15 10.36 -15.80
C ALA A 73 -17.86 11.11 -14.49
N MET A 74 -18.38 10.63 -13.35
CA MET A 74 -18.04 11.21 -12.03
C MET A 74 -16.56 11.04 -11.69
N THR A 75 -16.00 9.88 -11.98
CA THR A 75 -14.57 9.59 -11.75
C THR A 75 -13.69 10.49 -12.62
N GLU A 76 -14.05 10.68 -13.91
CA GLU A 76 -13.38 11.61 -14.83
C GLU A 76 -13.48 13.07 -14.35
N ALA A 77 -14.62 13.45 -13.75
CA ALA A 77 -14.81 14.75 -13.12
C ALA A 77 -14.08 14.89 -11.76
N GLY A 78 -13.31 13.89 -11.33
CA GLY A 78 -12.56 13.91 -10.07
C GLY A 78 -13.40 13.65 -8.82
N GLN A 79 -14.67 13.27 -8.97
CA GLN A 79 -15.51 12.85 -7.86
C GLN A 79 -15.22 11.38 -7.54
N ILE A 80 -15.17 11.05 -6.25
CA ILE A 80 -14.95 9.67 -5.78
C ILE A 80 -16.23 9.23 -5.05
N PRO A 81 -17.18 8.57 -5.75
CA PRO A 81 -18.44 8.16 -5.15
C PRO A 81 -18.26 7.14 -4.02
N ASP A 82 -17.24 6.28 -4.11
CA ASP A 82 -16.93 5.29 -3.07
C ASP A 82 -15.80 5.79 -2.15
N PRO A 83 -16.07 6.13 -0.88
CA PRO A 83 -15.03 6.63 0.04
C PRO A 83 -13.88 5.64 0.24
N ARG A 84 -14.10 4.34 -0.02
CA ARG A 84 -13.05 3.31 0.07
C ARG A 84 -11.99 3.47 -1.01
N ASP A 85 -12.33 3.97 -2.19
CA ASP A 85 -11.36 4.18 -3.28
C ASP A 85 -10.34 5.27 -2.89
N ALA A 86 -10.81 6.34 -2.24
CA ALA A 86 -9.94 7.36 -1.67
C ALA A 86 -9.06 6.79 -0.55
N GLN A 87 -9.62 5.95 0.32
CA GLN A 87 -8.88 5.28 1.40
C GLN A 87 -7.81 4.32 0.86
N ILE A 88 -8.15 3.49 -0.12
CA ILE A 88 -7.23 2.58 -0.80
C ILE A 88 -6.08 3.35 -1.43
N SER A 89 -6.39 4.45 -2.12
CA SER A 89 -5.38 5.31 -2.75
C SER A 89 -4.44 5.93 -1.71
N ARG A 90 -4.99 6.42 -0.58
CA ARG A 90 -4.20 6.93 0.54
C ARG A 90 -3.29 5.85 1.13
N LEU A 91 -3.84 4.66 1.40
CA LEU A 91 -3.10 3.53 1.97
C LEU A 91 -2.00 3.04 1.03
N LYS A 92 -2.24 2.98 -0.28
CA LYS A 92 -1.20 2.65 -1.28
C LYS A 92 -0.04 3.64 -1.23
N ARG A 93 -0.33 4.94 -1.20
CA ARG A 93 0.71 5.98 -1.06
C ARG A 93 1.50 5.84 0.24
N GLN A 94 0.80 5.65 1.36
CA GLN A 94 1.44 5.45 2.67
C GLN A 94 2.31 4.19 2.69
N ASN A 95 1.84 3.09 2.12
CA ASN A 95 2.58 1.84 2.04
C ASN A 95 3.83 1.96 1.16
N ALA A 96 3.74 2.66 0.02
CA ALA A 96 4.88 2.94 -0.83
C ALA A 96 5.94 3.78 -0.10
N ALA A 97 5.53 4.87 0.56
CA ALA A 97 6.44 5.72 1.33
C ALA A 97 7.10 4.97 2.51
N LEU A 98 6.37 4.08 3.17
CA LEU A 98 6.93 3.24 4.24
C LEU A 98 7.95 2.24 3.72
N ARG A 99 7.69 1.61 2.56
CA ARG A 99 8.63 0.68 1.93
C ARG A 99 9.92 1.38 1.51
N GLU A 100 9.82 2.57 0.94
CA GLU A 100 11.00 3.37 0.57
C GLU A 100 11.84 3.74 1.79
N ARG A 101 11.20 4.24 2.85
CA ARG A 101 11.87 4.55 4.11
C ARG A 101 12.55 3.32 4.72
N LEU A 102 11.90 2.15 4.66
CA LEU A 102 12.47 0.91 5.18
C LEU A 102 13.72 0.50 4.39
N ALA A 103 13.64 0.52 3.06
CA ALA A 103 14.80 0.21 2.20
C ALA A 103 15.98 1.15 2.44
N GLU A 104 15.71 2.44 2.67
CA GLU A 104 16.74 3.42 3.02
C GLU A 104 17.39 3.11 4.38
N ARG A 105 16.59 2.75 5.40
CA ARG A 105 17.12 2.36 6.72
C ARG A 105 17.93 1.06 6.64
N ASP A 106 17.48 0.07 5.88
CA ASP A 106 18.21 -1.19 5.68
C ASP A 106 19.57 -0.94 5.01
N THR A 107 19.60 -0.04 4.03
CA THR A 107 20.84 0.39 3.37
C THR A 107 21.80 1.06 4.36
N GLN A 108 21.29 1.98 5.19
CA GLN A 108 22.11 2.65 6.21
C GLN A 108 22.61 1.67 7.28
N ALA A 109 21.78 0.73 7.71
CA ALA A 109 22.17 -0.31 8.66
C ALA A 109 23.32 -1.17 8.11
N ALA A 110 23.22 -1.61 6.85
CA ALA A 110 24.27 -2.37 6.20
C ALA A 110 25.57 -1.58 6.07
N GLN A 111 25.50 -0.28 5.74
CA GLN A 111 26.67 0.60 5.69
C GLN A 111 27.34 0.76 7.06
N HIS A 112 26.55 0.99 8.11
CA HIS A 112 27.07 1.11 9.48
C HIS A 112 27.70 -0.18 9.98
N GLU A 113 27.11 -1.33 9.66
CA GLU A 113 27.67 -2.64 10.01
C GLU A 113 28.99 -2.89 9.28
N ALA A 114 29.05 -2.62 7.97
CA ALA A 114 30.26 -2.75 7.18
C ALA A 114 31.38 -1.82 7.69
N PHE A 115 31.04 -0.58 8.01
CA PHE A 115 31.97 0.38 8.59
C PHE A 115 32.50 -0.10 9.95
N LYS A 116 31.62 -0.51 10.87
CA LYS A 116 31.99 -1.02 12.19
C LYS A 116 32.93 -2.22 12.07
N ARG A 117 32.63 -3.17 11.19
CA ARG A 117 33.47 -4.34 10.94
C ARG A 117 34.87 -3.93 10.49
N ARG A 118 34.97 -3.04 9.50
CA ARG A 118 36.25 -2.54 9.00
C ARG A 118 37.06 -1.81 10.09
N ALA A 119 36.41 -0.93 10.85
CA ALA A 119 37.07 -0.17 11.90
C ALA A 119 37.64 -1.08 12.99
N ILE A 120 36.89 -2.10 13.42
CA ILE A 120 37.36 -3.08 14.40
C ILE A 120 38.55 -3.86 13.87
N SER A 121 38.49 -4.36 12.63
CA SER A 121 39.62 -5.08 12.01
C SER A 121 40.87 -4.22 11.91
N GLN A 122 40.73 -2.94 11.54
CA GLN A 122 41.85 -2.02 11.45
C GLN A 122 42.47 -1.72 12.81
N LEU A 123 41.64 -1.48 13.84
CA LEU A 123 42.12 -1.25 15.20
C LEU A 123 42.85 -2.48 15.75
N ALA A 124 42.33 -3.69 15.49
CA ALA A 124 42.99 -4.93 15.88
C ALA A 124 44.36 -5.08 15.21
N ALA A 125 44.44 -4.88 13.90
CA ALA A 125 45.70 -4.95 13.16
C ALA A 125 46.72 -3.90 13.64
N GLN A 126 46.27 -2.66 13.89
CA GLN A 126 47.12 -1.61 14.45
C GLN A 126 47.61 -1.95 15.86
N HIS A 127 46.75 -2.53 16.69
CA HIS A 127 47.13 -2.97 18.03
C HIS A 127 48.22 -4.04 17.97
N GLU A 128 48.04 -5.06 17.13
CA GLU A 128 49.02 -6.13 16.93
C GLU A 128 50.37 -5.58 16.42
N GLU A 129 50.35 -4.64 15.47
CA GLU A 129 51.56 -3.96 14.98
C GLU A 129 52.29 -3.23 16.10
N ILE A 130 51.57 -2.44 16.89
CA ILE A 130 52.14 -1.70 18.03
C ILE A 130 52.79 -2.66 19.03
N GLN A 131 52.13 -3.79 19.34
CA GLN A 131 52.70 -4.79 20.24
C GLN A 131 53.98 -5.40 19.65
N ARG A 132 53.99 -5.75 18.37
CA ARG A 132 55.18 -6.28 17.70
C ARG A 132 56.35 -5.30 17.74
N LEU A 133 56.11 -4.04 17.37
CA LEU A 133 57.13 -2.99 17.37
C LEU A 133 57.69 -2.74 18.78
N ARG A 134 56.84 -2.79 19.82
CA ARG A 134 57.27 -2.68 21.21
C ARG A 134 58.16 -3.85 21.63
N SER A 135 57.79 -5.08 21.30
CA SER A 135 58.60 -6.27 21.60
C SER A 135 59.96 -6.20 20.92
N THR A 136 60.00 -5.92 19.61
CA THR A 136 61.26 -5.78 18.86
C THR A 136 62.15 -4.67 19.42
N SER A 137 61.57 -3.53 19.82
CA SER A 137 62.32 -2.42 20.42
C SER A 137 62.94 -2.77 21.78
N LEU A 138 62.27 -3.61 22.57
CA LEU A 138 62.80 -4.12 23.83
C LEU A 138 63.95 -5.12 23.60
N GLU A 139 63.81 -6.01 22.61
CA GLU A 139 64.82 -7.03 22.27
C GLU A 139 66.10 -6.42 21.68
N THR A 140 65.99 -5.38 20.86
CA THR A 140 67.14 -4.71 20.24
C THR A 140 67.90 -3.76 21.19
N GLY A 141 67.43 -3.55 22.43
CA GLY A 141 68.12 -2.76 23.45
C GLY A 141 68.31 -1.27 23.13
N ASN A 142 67.76 -0.78 22.01
CA ASN A 142 67.97 0.58 21.49
C ASN A 142 67.09 1.65 22.15
N VAL A 143 66.19 1.27 23.07
CA VAL A 143 65.29 2.20 23.76
C VAL A 143 65.67 2.30 25.24
N ARG A 144 66.28 3.43 25.62
CA ARG A 144 66.60 3.77 27.02
C ARG A 144 65.41 4.49 27.65
N SER A 145 64.79 3.91 28.67
CA SER A 145 63.73 4.59 29.44
C SER A 145 64.31 5.83 30.12
N LEU A 146 63.90 7.02 29.67
CA LEU A 146 64.18 8.26 30.38
C LEU A 146 63.33 8.26 31.64
N ARG A 147 63.96 8.15 32.81
CA ARG A 147 63.29 8.33 34.10
C ARG A 147 62.53 9.66 34.04
N SER A 148 61.21 9.62 34.25
CA SER A 148 60.42 10.84 34.39
C SER A 148 61.01 11.62 35.56
N GLY A 149 61.69 12.73 35.27
CA GLY A 149 62.25 13.63 36.24
C GLY A 149 61.14 14.41 36.92
N ARG A 150 60.40 13.78 37.84
CA ARG A 150 59.61 14.49 38.84
C ARG A 150 60.48 14.65 40.07
N GLN A 151 61.38 15.64 40.02
CA GLN A 151 61.97 16.21 41.23
C GLN A 151 61.11 17.39 41.66
N ARG A 152 60.48 17.21 42.83
CA ARG A 152 59.96 18.18 43.81
C ARG A 152 59.21 19.41 43.30
#